data_AF-A0A4Q9VHQ7-F1
#
_entry.id   AF-A0A4Q9VHQ7-F1
#
_cell.length_a   1.000
_cell.length_b   1.000
_cell.length_c   1.000
_cell.angle_alpha   90.00
_cell.angle_beta   90.00
_cell.angle_gamma   90.00
#
_symmetry.space_group_name_H-M   'P 1'
#
loop_
_entity.id
_entity.type
_entity.pdbx_description
1 polymer ?
#
loop_
_entity_poly.entity_id
_entity_poly.type
_entity_poly.pdbx_seq_one_letter_code
_entity_poly.pdbx_strand_id
1 'polypeptide(L)'
;MSRGRSPRRVTRAALALAGVLAAGLATTSFGGPPLVAASRAAETAPYDDQLLRLAEILGALHHLRPLCGADEAQTWRNQMTVLLDAEQPAPERRRRLVDRFNQSYRGLAEIHRVCSATARDLAARYTAEGASLSRDVVARWGVH
;
A
#
# COMPACT_ATOMS: atom_id res chain seq x y z
N MET A 1 30.24 -25.50 -34.38
CA MET A 1 29.87 -25.75 -32.97
C MET A 1 28.39 -25.44 -32.80
N SER A 2 27.51 -26.44 -32.97
CA SER A 2 26.05 -26.24 -33.00
C SER A 2 25.41 -26.80 -31.72
N ARG A 3 24.58 -25.96 -31.09
CA ARG A 3 23.99 -26.14 -29.75
C ARG A 3 22.89 -27.21 -29.76
N GLY A 4 22.98 -28.17 -28.85
CA GLY A 4 21.95 -29.19 -28.62
C GLY A 4 20.75 -28.62 -27.85
N ARG A 5 19.54 -28.81 -28.39
CA ARG A 5 18.25 -28.50 -27.75
C ARG A 5 17.56 -29.82 -27.39
N SER A 6 17.44 -30.13 -26.11
CA SER A 6 16.70 -31.31 -25.64
C SER A 6 15.18 -31.09 -25.72
N PRO A 7 14.40 -32.08 -26.21
CA PRO A 7 12.95 -32.06 -26.09
C PRO A 7 12.51 -32.72 -24.78
N ARG A 8 11.72 -32.00 -23.97
CA ARG A 8 10.99 -32.61 -22.85
C ARG A 8 9.71 -33.25 -23.38
N ARG A 9 9.61 -34.57 -23.20
CA ARG A 9 8.47 -35.41 -23.59
C ARG A 9 7.30 -35.18 -22.64
N VAL A 10 6.15 -34.82 -23.18
CA VAL A 10 4.87 -34.76 -22.46
C VAL A 10 4.25 -36.16 -22.53
N THR A 11 4.05 -36.81 -21.38
CA THR A 11 3.34 -38.10 -21.30
C THR A 11 2.00 -37.92 -20.60
N ARG A 12 1.00 -38.55 -21.20
CA ARG A 12 -0.44 -38.52 -20.90
C ARG A 12 -0.77 -39.41 -19.71
N ALA A 13 -1.86 -39.11 -19.00
CA ALA A 13 -2.72 -40.13 -18.43
C ALA A 13 -4.16 -39.60 -18.30
N ALA A 14 -5.05 -40.17 -19.10
CA ALA A 14 -6.50 -40.10 -18.89
C ALA A 14 -6.93 -41.41 -18.23
N LEU A 15 -7.76 -41.34 -17.20
CA LEU A 15 -8.57 -42.45 -16.72
C LEU A 15 -9.85 -41.89 -16.13
N ALA A 16 -10.96 -42.26 -16.76
CA ALA A 16 -12.31 -42.13 -16.25
C ALA A 16 -12.68 -43.41 -15.48
N LEU A 17 -13.47 -43.30 -14.40
CA LEU A 17 -14.81 -43.90 -14.26
C LEU A 17 -15.30 -43.86 -12.79
N ALA A 18 -16.51 -43.33 -12.64
CA ALA A 18 -17.65 -43.76 -11.81
C ALA A 18 -17.47 -44.18 -10.35
N GLY A 19 -18.30 -43.62 -9.46
CA GLY A 19 -18.59 -44.23 -8.16
C GLY A 19 -19.54 -43.45 -7.23
N VAL A 20 -20.82 -43.82 -7.29
CA VAL A 20 -21.79 -43.93 -6.17
C VAL A 20 -22.43 -42.64 -5.58
N LEU A 21 -23.76 -42.62 -5.73
CA LEU A 21 -24.72 -41.79 -4.99
C LEU A 21 -24.75 -42.15 -3.50
N ALA A 22 -24.74 -41.14 -2.62
CA ALA A 22 -25.26 -41.26 -1.26
C ALA A 22 -26.09 -40.02 -0.92
N ALA A 23 -27.38 -40.25 -0.70
CA ALA A 23 -28.32 -39.29 -0.16
C ALA A 23 -28.03 -39.02 1.32
N GLY A 24 -28.08 -37.74 1.71
CA GLY A 24 -27.99 -37.31 3.11
C GLY A 24 -28.65 -35.94 3.27
N LEU A 25 -29.93 -35.93 3.64
CA LEU A 25 -30.60 -34.75 4.16
C LEU A 25 -30.04 -34.42 5.54
N ALA A 26 -29.36 -33.28 5.68
CA ALA A 26 -29.12 -32.65 6.96
C ALA A 26 -29.10 -31.13 6.79
N THR A 27 -30.28 -30.54 6.95
CA THR A 27 -30.47 -29.12 7.20
C THR A 27 -29.72 -28.72 8.46
N THR A 28 -28.62 -27.98 8.33
CA THR A 28 -28.00 -27.27 9.45
C THR A 28 -28.09 -25.77 9.18
N SER A 29 -28.93 -25.14 10.00
CA SER A 29 -29.20 -23.71 10.01
C SER A 29 -27.92 -22.94 10.29
N PHE A 30 -27.39 -22.21 9.30
CA PHE A 30 -26.43 -21.13 9.55
C PHE A 30 -27.19 -19.89 10.06
N GLY A 31 -27.70 -19.98 11.28
CA GLY A 31 -28.31 -18.89 12.03
C GLY A 31 -27.36 -18.40 13.12
N GLY A 32 -26.19 -17.86 12.73
CA GLY A 32 -25.39 -17.07 13.65
C GLY A 32 -26.04 -15.69 13.83
N PRO A 33 -26.06 -15.10 15.04
CA PRO A 33 -26.54 -13.74 15.22
C PRO A 33 -25.74 -12.81 14.30
N PRO A 34 -26.35 -11.79 13.68
CA PRO A 34 -25.58 -10.79 12.96
C PRO A 34 -24.59 -10.20 13.96
N LEU A 35 -23.31 -10.45 13.75
CA LEU A 35 -22.26 -9.61 14.29
C LEU A 35 -22.52 -8.24 13.68
N VAL A 36 -23.30 -7.42 14.37
CA VAL A 36 -23.24 -5.98 14.25
C VAL A 36 -21.85 -5.63 14.75
N ALA A 37 -20.84 -5.83 13.88
CA ALA A 37 -19.58 -5.14 14.00
C ALA A 37 -19.99 -3.67 13.96
N ALA A 38 -20.12 -3.09 15.15
CA ALA A 38 -20.48 -1.71 15.32
C ALA A 38 -19.60 -0.91 14.37
N SER A 39 -20.27 -0.34 13.37
CA SER A 39 -19.69 0.62 12.46
C SER A 39 -19.24 1.81 13.30
N ARG A 40 -18.04 1.72 13.88
CA ARG A 40 -17.13 2.86 13.86
C ARG A 40 -16.70 3.02 12.41
N ALA A 41 -17.66 3.33 11.53
CA ALA A 41 -17.33 4.03 10.29
C ALA A 41 -16.37 5.13 10.76
N ALA A 42 -15.12 4.98 10.34
CA ALA A 42 -13.96 5.63 10.92
C ALA A 42 -14.32 7.07 11.29
N GLU A 43 -14.32 7.38 12.58
CA GLU A 43 -14.43 8.78 12.98
C GLU A 43 -13.19 9.46 12.42
N THR A 44 -13.39 10.25 11.37
CA THR A 44 -12.33 10.92 10.63
C THR A 44 -11.65 11.86 11.61
N ALA A 45 -10.39 11.58 11.96
CA ALA A 45 -9.69 12.44 12.90
C ALA A 45 -9.55 13.83 12.27
N PRO A 46 -9.56 14.93 13.06
CA PRO A 46 -9.41 16.29 12.52
C PRO A 46 -8.12 16.53 11.72
N TYR A 47 -7.14 15.62 11.83
CA TYR A 47 -5.86 15.64 11.13
C TYR A 47 -5.74 14.60 10.00
N ASP A 48 -6.80 13.86 9.67
CA ASP A 48 -6.76 12.81 8.63
C ASP A 48 -6.27 13.35 7.27
N ASP A 49 -6.69 14.56 6.89
CA ASP A 49 -6.24 15.19 5.64
C ASP A 49 -4.74 15.50 5.65
N GLN A 50 -4.18 15.84 6.82
CA GLN A 50 -2.76 16.09 6.98
C GLN A 50 -1.96 14.79 6.84
N LEU A 51 -2.49 13.67 7.36
CA LEU A 51 -1.85 12.35 7.20
C LEU A 51 -1.95 11.82 5.77
N LEU A 52 -3.08 12.06 5.09
CA LEU A 52 -3.20 11.76 3.66
C LEU A 52 -2.19 12.57 2.85
N ARG A 53 -2.04 13.86 3.13
CA ARG A 53 -1.03 14.69 2.47
C ARG A 53 0.39 14.22 2.77
N LEU A 54 0.67 13.83 4.02
CA LEU A 54 1.96 13.28 4.40
C LEU A 54 2.24 11.96 3.66
N ALA A 55 1.28 11.05 3.57
CA ALA A 55 1.42 9.81 2.80
C ALA A 55 1.70 10.08 1.31
N GLU A 56 1.05 11.08 0.72
CA GLU A 56 1.31 11.53 -0.66
C GLU A 56 2.76 11.98 -0.83
N ILE A 57 3.25 12.82 0.08
CA ILE A 57 4.61 13.36 0.08
C ILE A 57 5.63 12.24 0.23
N LEU A 58 5.40 11.29 1.15
CA LEU A 58 6.28 10.13 1.32
C LEU A 58 6.36 9.30 0.02
N GLY A 59 5.23 9.09 -0.67
CA GLY A 59 5.22 8.40 -1.96
C GLY A 59 5.98 9.15 -3.05
N ALA A 60 5.88 10.48 -3.06
CA ALA A 60 6.60 11.33 -4.00
C ALA A 60 8.11 11.30 -3.76
N LEU A 61 8.55 11.45 -2.51
CA LEU A 61 9.96 11.44 -2.13
C LEU A 61 10.59 10.07 -2.36
N HIS A 62 9.82 9.00 -2.15
CA HIS A 62 10.23 7.62 -2.46
C HIS A 62 10.65 7.44 -3.92
N HIS A 63 10.05 8.19 -4.85
CA HIS A 63 10.45 8.21 -6.26
C HIS A 63 11.54 9.24 -6.56
N LEU A 64 11.28 10.52 -6.22
CA LEU A 64 12.07 11.65 -6.70
C LEU A 64 13.49 11.69 -6.13
N ARG A 65 13.69 11.30 -4.87
CA ARG A 65 15.00 11.45 -4.21
C ARG A 65 16.03 10.44 -4.73
N PRO A 66 15.72 9.13 -4.84
CA PRO A 66 16.61 8.19 -5.51
C PRO A 66 16.83 8.52 -6.99
N LEU A 67 15.80 8.98 -7.70
CA LEU A 67 15.93 9.44 -9.08
C LEU A 67 16.99 10.54 -9.23
N CYS A 68 17.12 11.40 -8.23
CA CYS A 68 18.07 12.49 -8.18
C CYS A 68 19.40 12.17 -7.44
N GLY A 69 19.66 10.89 -7.15
CA GLY A 69 20.95 10.41 -6.65
C GLY A 69 21.09 10.38 -5.12
N ALA A 70 20.01 10.58 -4.36
CA ALA A 70 20.04 10.38 -2.91
C ALA A 70 19.96 8.88 -2.56
N ASP A 71 20.82 8.42 -1.66
CA ASP A 71 20.83 7.02 -1.17
C ASP A 71 19.80 6.80 -0.05
N GLU A 72 18.52 6.92 -0.42
CA GLU A 72 17.40 6.96 0.54
C GLU A 72 16.20 6.13 0.07
N ALA A 73 16.43 5.17 -0.82
CA ALA A 73 15.36 4.39 -1.45
C ALA A 73 14.48 3.62 -0.45
N GLN A 74 14.99 3.28 0.74
CA GLN A 74 14.17 2.64 1.78
C GLN A 74 13.66 3.63 2.84
N THR A 75 14.27 4.81 2.95
CA THR A 75 13.93 5.80 3.97
C THR A 75 12.45 6.16 3.93
N TRP A 76 11.94 6.49 2.74
CA TRP A 76 10.57 6.99 2.59
C TRP A 76 9.51 5.90 2.78
N ARG A 77 9.81 4.64 2.39
CA ARG A 77 8.94 3.51 2.74
C ARG A 77 8.92 3.26 4.24
N ASN A 78 10.08 3.33 4.90
CA ASN A 78 10.16 3.15 6.35
C ASN A 78 9.40 4.25 7.09
N GLN A 79 9.46 5.50 6.62
CA GLN A 79 8.64 6.58 7.18
C GLN A 79 7.13 6.33 7.00
N MET A 80 6.72 5.74 5.86
CA MET A 80 5.32 5.31 5.69
C MET A 80 4.93 4.20 6.67
N THR A 81 5.83 3.25 6.93
CA THR A 81 5.61 2.23 7.97
C THR A 81 5.48 2.86 9.36
N VAL A 82 6.39 3.77 9.73
CA VAL A 82 6.35 4.50 11.01
C VAL A 82 5.03 5.26 11.16
N LEU A 83 4.56 5.93 10.11
CA LEU A 83 3.25 6.61 10.12
C LEU A 83 2.11 5.63 10.43
N LEU A 84 2.09 4.48 9.76
CA LEU A 84 1.03 3.47 9.95
C LEU A 84 1.09 2.81 11.33
N ASP A 85 2.28 2.62 11.86
CA ASP A 85 2.50 2.00 13.17
C ASP A 85 2.14 2.97 14.31
N ALA A 86 2.42 4.26 14.15
CA ALA A 86 2.04 5.29 15.11
C ALA A 86 0.51 5.46 15.19
N GLU A 87 -0.15 5.47 14.04
CA GLU A 87 -1.60 5.73 13.95
C GLU A 87 -2.48 4.52 14.25
N GLN A 88 -1.92 3.31 14.13
CA GLN A 88 -2.65 2.02 14.20
C GLN A 88 -4.05 2.08 13.55
N PRO A 89 -4.16 2.54 12.28
CA PRO A 89 -5.45 2.89 11.70
C PRO A 89 -6.30 1.65 11.41
N ALA A 90 -7.62 1.79 11.55
CA ALA A 90 -8.58 0.79 11.08
C ALA A 90 -8.35 0.44 9.59
N PRO A 91 -8.69 -0.78 9.14
CA PRO A 91 -8.33 -1.29 7.80
C PRO A 91 -8.66 -0.34 6.64
N GLU A 92 -9.82 0.31 6.66
CA GLU A 92 -10.23 1.25 5.62
C GLU A 92 -9.40 2.53 5.63
N ARG A 93 -9.07 3.07 6.81
CA ARG A 93 -8.20 4.26 6.97
C ARG A 93 -6.77 3.93 6.56
N ARG A 94 -6.26 2.75 6.95
CA ARG A 94 -4.97 2.21 6.49
C ARG A 94 -4.91 2.15 4.96
N ARG A 95 -5.93 1.58 4.32
CA ARG A 95 -6.01 1.47 2.86
C ARG A 95 -5.92 2.83 2.19
N ARG A 96 -6.66 3.84 2.67
CA ARG A 96 -6.61 5.21 2.09
C ARG A 96 -5.21 5.81 2.14
N LEU A 97 -4.50 5.68 3.27
CA LEU A 97 -3.13 6.19 3.42
C LEU A 97 -2.18 5.48 2.44
N VAL A 98 -2.24 4.15 2.37
CA VAL A 98 -1.42 3.34 1.45
C VAL A 98 -1.74 3.65 -0.01
N ASP A 99 -3.01 3.79 -0.37
CA ASP A 99 -3.42 4.15 -1.72
C ASP A 99 -2.90 5.52 -2.13
N ARG A 100 -2.94 6.51 -1.23
CA ARG A 100 -2.42 7.85 -1.49
C ARG A 100 -0.91 7.87 -1.72
N PHE A 101 -0.15 7.14 -0.89
CA PHE A 101 1.29 6.93 -1.09
C PHE A 101 1.57 6.32 -2.47
N ASN A 102 0.87 5.23 -2.79
CA ASN A 102 1.06 4.48 -4.02
C ASN A 102 0.68 5.27 -5.29
N GLN A 103 -0.40 6.05 -5.23
CA GLN A 103 -0.82 6.91 -6.33
C GLN A 103 0.23 7.99 -6.62
N SER A 104 0.73 8.67 -5.59
CA SER A 104 1.77 9.69 -5.73
C SER A 104 3.06 9.14 -6.34
N TYR A 105 3.53 8.00 -5.80
CA TYR A 105 4.70 7.30 -6.33
C TYR A 105 4.54 6.96 -7.82
N ARG A 106 3.44 6.32 -8.21
CA ARG A 106 3.20 5.92 -9.61
C ARG A 106 3.06 7.13 -10.53
N GLY A 107 2.29 8.13 -10.14
CA GLY A 107 2.07 9.33 -10.96
C GLY A 107 3.38 10.09 -11.23
N LEU A 108 4.23 10.24 -10.22
CA LEU A 108 5.53 10.89 -10.39
C LEU A 108 6.54 10.01 -11.15
N ALA A 109 6.44 8.68 -11.04
CA ALA A 109 7.24 7.76 -11.85
C ALA A 109 6.89 7.82 -13.35
N GLU A 110 5.63 8.10 -13.68
CA GLU A 110 5.19 8.29 -15.06
C GLU A 110 5.74 9.58 -15.67
N ILE A 111 5.72 10.67 -14.89
CA ILE A 111 6.09 12.03 -15.31
C ILE A 111 7.60 12.27 -15.27
N HIS A 112 8.27 11.86 -14.18
CA HIS A 112 9.68 12.13 -13.93
C HIS A 112 10.50 10.84 -14.07
N ARG A 113 11.03 10.61 -15.28
CA ARG A 113 11.89 9.43 -15.57
C ARG A 113 13.39 9.73 -15.50
N VAL A 114 13.74 11.01 -15.44
CA VAL A 114 15.11 11.53 -15.29
C VAL A 114 15.10 12.67 -14.26
N CYS A 115 16.21 12.85 -13.55
CA CYS A 115 16.33 13.96 -12.61
C CYS A 115 16.49 15.31 -13.34
N SER A 116 15.37 16.01 -13.54
CA SER A 116 15.31 17.38 -14.06
C SER A 116 15.40 18.43 -12.94
N ALA A 117 15.59 19.71 -13.29
CA ALA A 117 15.50 20.81 -12.33
C ALA A 117 14.15 20.81 -11.60
N THR A 118 13.05 20.62 -12.34
CA THR A 118 11.69 20.51 -11.78
C THR A 118 11.57 19.37 -10.76
N ALA A 119 12.18 18.20 -11.04
CA ALA A 119 12.16 17.06 -10.12
C ALA A 119 12.90 17.36 -8.81
N ARG A 120 14.08 18.02 -8.89
CA ARG A 120 14.85 18.44 -7.71
C ARG A 120 14.08 19.43 -6.86
N ASP A 121 13.51 20.47 -7.49
CA ASP A 121 12.75 21.49 -6.80
C ASP A 121 11.50 20.90 -6.12
N LEU A 122 10.82 19.97 -6.79
CA LEU A 122 9.66 19.29 -6.23
C LEU A 122 10.05 18.43 -5.00
N ALA A 123 11.15 17.67 -5.10
CA ALA A 123 11.66 16.90 -3.97
C ALA A 123 12.03 17.78 -2.77
N ALA A 124 12.67 18.94 -3.02
CA ALA A 124 13.01 19.89 -1.97
C ALA A 124 11.77 20.47 -1.28
N ARG A 125 10.77 20.92 -2.05
CA ARG A 125 9.50 21.42 -1.52
C ARG A 125 8.77 20.37 -0.69
N TYR A 126 8.66 19.15 -1.19
CA TYR A 126 7.99 18.06 -0.48
C TYR A 126 8.73 17.61 0.77
N THR A 127 10.07 17.69 0.79
CA THR A 127 10.85 17.46 2.01
C THR A 127 10.49 18.50 3.08
N ALA A 128 10.43 19.78 2.71
CA ALA A 128 10.08 20.86 3.63
C ALA A 128 8.63 20.76 4.13
N GLU A 129 7.69 20.49 3.22
CA GLU A 129 6.27 20.34 3.53
C GLU A 129 6.01 19.13 4.45
N GLY A 130 6.58 17.96 4.15
CA GLY A 130 6.44 16.77 4.97
C GLY A 130 6.98 16.96 6.39
N ALA A 131 8.09 17.70 6.54
CA ALA A 131 8.63 18.05 7.84
C ALA A 131 7.71 19.01 8.61
N SER A 132 7.06 19.96 7.93
CA SER A 132 6.07 20.85 8.57
C SER A 132 4.85 20.06 9.04
N LEU A 133 4.23 19.29 8.16
CA LEU A 133 3.03 18.50 8.48
C LEU A 133 3.27 17.57 9.68
N SER A 134 4.42 16.89 9.70
CA SER A 134 4.77 15.99 10.81
C SER A 134 4.84 16.74 12.14
N ARG A 135 5.43 17.94 12.16
CA ARG A 135 5.49 18.78 13.37
C ARG A 135 4.11 19.32 13.75
N ASP A 136 3.34 19.79 12.78
CA ASP A 136 2.04 20.41 13.01
C ASP A 136 1.02 19.41 13.57
N VAL A 137 1.06 18.16 13.10
CA VAL A 137 0.22 17.09 13.65
C VAL A 137 0.57 16.83 15.11
N VAL A 138 1.85 16.65 15.43
CA VAL A 138 2.30 16.38 16.81
C VAL A 138 2.03 17.58 17.72
N ALA A 139 2.31 18.80 17.28
CA ALA A 139 2.16 20.01 18.08
C ALA A 139 0.69 20.28 18.46
N ARG A 140 -0.25 19.92 17.59
CA ARG A 140 -1.67 20.20 17.79
C ARG A 140 -2.46 19.04 18.37
N TRP A 141 -2.04 17.81 18.10
CA TRP A 141 -2.81 16.60 18.40
C TRP A 141 -2.02 15.52 19.13
N GLY A 142 -0.72 15.73 19.37
CA GLY A 142 0.09 14.83 20.18
C GLY A 142 -0.38 14.83 21.62
N VAL A 143 -0.68 13.66 22.16
CA VAL A 143 -0.90 13.45 23.59
C VAL A 143 0.45 13.37 24.28
N HIS A 144 0.66 14.21 25.29
CA HIS A 144 1.89 14.28 26.08
C HIS A 144 1.91 13.19 27.16
#